data_AF-T0SU36-F1
#
_entry.id   AF-T0SU36-F1
#
_cell.length_a   1.000
_cell.length_b   1.000
_cell.length_c   1.000
_cell.angle_alpha   90.00
_cell.angle_beta   90.00
_cell.angle_gamma   90.00
#
_symmetry.space_group_name_H-M   'P 1'
#
loop_
_entity.id
_entity.type
_entity.pdbx_description
1 polymer ?
#
loop_
_entity_poly.entity_id
_entity_poly.type
_entity_poly.pdbx_seq_one_letter_code
_entity_poly.pdbx_strand_id
1 'polypeptide(L)'
;MITGVKCLKTLIIYLTFLSSTLASANSDYLVGDKAYSVFNSIVNNGGDVYCTSNTCNLEANCSFDRYQPSGEKYKCTINQEVTISSESSKEIFDSIFNNALSVDGNCSASYCTLLAKCSYDRINRAQDERFICELF
;
A
#
# COMPACT_ATOMS: atom_id res chain seq x y z
N MET A 1 24.72 -62.63 -23.10
CA MET A 1 25.33 -61.99 -21.91
C MET A 1 24.76 -60.59 -21.78
N ILE A 2 24.19 -60.30 -20.61
CA ILE A 2 23.52 -59.04 -20.26
C ILE A 2 24.56 -58.08 -19.67
N THR A 3 24.64 -56.86 -20.18
CA THR A 3 25.17 -55.63 -19.54
C THR A 3 24.74 -54.46 -20.43
N GLY A 4 24.15 -53.35 -20.02
CA GLY A 4 23.79 -52.81 -18.73
C GLY A 4 23.21 -51.40 -18.98
N VAL A 5 22.15 -51.07 -18.25
CA VAL A 5 21.41 -49.82 -18.30
C VAL A 5 22.32 -48.60 -18.08
N LYS A 6 22.33 -47.62 -18.99
CA LYS A 6 22.76 -46.25 -18.68
C LYS A 6 21.82 -45.20 -19.27
N CYS A 7 20.88 -44.83 -18.40
CA CYS A 7 20.41 -43.46 -18.15
C CYS A 7 19.92 -42.65 -19.36
N LEU A 8 18.66 -42.91 -19.70
CA LEU A 8 17.61 -41.91 -19.85
C LEU A 8 17.74 -40.76 -18.80
N LYS A 9 18.63 -39.80 -19.02
CA LYS A 9 18.83 -38.59 -18.18
C LYS A 9 19.22 -37.37 -19.03
N THR A 10 18.54 -37.18 -20.15
CA THR A 10 18.71 -35.95 -20.96
C THR A 10 17.35 -35.50 -21.50
N LEU A 11 16.34 -35.59 -20.64
CA LEU A 11 15.03 -35.01 -20.86
C LEU A 11 14.55 -34.56 -19.48
N ILE A 12 14.13 -33.30 -19.37
CA ILE A 12 13.52 -32.70 -18.16
C ILE A 12 14.53 -32.20 -17.09
N ILE A 13 15.45 -31.29 -17.44
CA ILE A 13 15.93 -30.25 -16.50
C ILE A 13 16.19 -28.96 -17.29
N TYR A 14 15.14 -28.37 -17.86
CA TYR A 14 15.13 -26.99 -18.36
C TYR A 14 13.74 -26.36 -18.14
N LEU A 15 13.09 -26.74 -17.03
CA LEU A 15 11.75 -26.30 -16.65
C LEU A 15 11.67 -26.15 -15.13
N THR A 16 12.66 -25.51 -14.56
CA THR A 16 12.66 -25.14 -13.14
C THR A 16 13.20 -23.74 -13.01
N PHE A 17 12.40 -22.87 -12.39
CA PHE A 17 12.69 -21.49 -12.00
C PHE A 17 12.48 -20.40 -13.06
N LEU A 18 11.33 -20.42 -13.72
CA LEU A 18 10.58 -19.17 -13.92
C LEU A 18 9.25 -19.24 -13.17
N SER A 19 9.31 -19.70 -11.92
CA SER A 19 8.26 -19.43 -10.95
C SER A 19 8.39 -17.95 -10.63
N SER A 20 7.68 -17.11 -11.39
CA SER A 20 7.31 -15.77 -10.97
C SER A 20 6.67 -15.92 -9.60
N THR A 21 7.45 -15.76 -8.53
CA THR A 21 6.92 -15.33 -7.25
C THR A 21 6.33 -13.97 -7.54
N LEU A 22 5.06 -13.96 -7.94
CA LEU A 22 4.15 -12.88 -7.61
C LEU A 22 4.34 -12.74 -6.10
N ALA A 23 5.20 -11.81 -5.69
CA ALA A 23 5.21 -11.35 -4.33
C ALA A 23 3.77 -10.91 -4.10
N SER A 24 3.03 -11.73 -3.36
CA SER A 24 1.73 -11.34 -2.85
C SER A 24 2.01 -10.08 -2.07
N ALA A 25 1.73 -8.92 -2.67
CA ALA A 25 1.69 -7.67 -1.93
C ALA A 25 0.59 -7.90 -0.91
N ASN A 26 0.97 -8.23 0.32
CA ASN A 26 0.01 -8.41 1.38
C ASN A 26 -0.64 -7.05 1.59
N SER A 27 -1.93 -6.94 1.24
CA SER A 27 -2.70 -5.74 1.49
C SER A 27 -3.56 -5.90 2.72
N ASP A 28 -3.63 -4.83 3.52
CA ASP A 28 -4.55 -4.76 4.65
C ASP A 28 -5.85 -4.12 4.19
N TYR A 29 -6.94 -4.85 4.35
CA TYR A 29 -8.27 -4.35 4.06
C TYR A 29 -8.93 -3.82 5.33
N LEU A 30 -9.15 -2.51 5.37
CA LEU A 30 -9.75 -1.81 6.50
C LEU A 30 -11.18 -1.39 6.18
N VAL A 31 -12.05 -1.54 7.19
CA VAL A 31 -13.44 -1.05 7.21
C VAL A 31 -13.73 -0.35 8.55
N GLY A 32 -14.84 0.37 8.65
CA GLY A 32 -15.26 1.03 9.88
C GLY A 32 -14.28 2.08 10.40
N ASP A 33 -14.08 2.14 11.72
CA ASP A 33 -13.32 3.20 12.39
C ASP A 33 -11.86 3.32 11.93
N LYS A 34 -11.21 2.20 11.62
CA LYS A 34 -9.83 2.20 11.10
C LYS A 34 -9.75 2.81 9.70
N ALA A 35 -10.66 2.42 8.80
CA ALA A 35 -10.74 3.02 7.47
C ALA A 35 -11.11 4.50 7.55
N TYR A 36 -12.03 4.88 8.43
CA TYR A 36 -12.37 6.27 8.69
C TYR A 36 -11.16 7.08 9.18
N SER A 37 -10.36 6.53 10.10
CA SER A 37 -9.16 7.20 10.63
C SER A 37 -8.14 7.49 9.53
N VAL A 38 -7.84 6.52 8.67
CA VAL A 38 -6.91 6.71 7.53
C VAL A 38 -7.49 7.70 6.53
N PHE A 39 -8.74 7.50 6.10
CA PHE A 39 -9.42 8.39 5.14
C PHE A 39 -9.46 9.84 5.63
N ASN A 40 -9.85 10.06 6.89
CA ASN A 40 -9.96 11.40 7.47
C ASN A 40 -8.59 12.06 7.65
N SER A 41 -7.54 11.29 7.94
CA SER A 41 -6.16 11.80 7.96
C SER A 41 -5.75 12.34 6.59
N ILE A 42 -6.07 11.62 5.50
CA ILE A 42 -5.78 12.07 4.13
C ILE A 42 -6.58 13.34 3.78
N VAL A 43 -7.89 13.36 4.05
CA VAL A 43 -8.77 14.50 3.73
C VAL A 43 -8.34 15.76 4.48
N ASN A 44 -8.10 15.68 5.80
CA ASN A 44 -7.76 16.86 6.61
C ASN A 44 -6.37 17.43 6.31
N ASN A 45 -5.53 16.66 5.61
CA ASN A 45 -4.18 17.04 5.24
C ASN A 45 -4.03 17.36 3.74
N GLY A 46 -5.12 17.74 3.07
CA GLY A 46 -5.10 18.27 1.69
C GLY A 46 -5.55 17.30 0.61
N GLY A 47 -6.18 16.18 0.98
CA GLY A 47 -6.78 15.23 0.04
C GLY A 47 -8.23 15.52 -0.33
N ASP A 48 -8.86 16.55 0.22
CA ASP A 48 -10.28 16.86 0.05
C ASP A 48 -10.68 17.28 -1.38
N VAL A 49 -9.71 17.68 -2.21
CA VAL A 49 -9.89 18.21 -3.59
C VAL A 49 -10.72 17.28 -4.50
N TYR A 50 -10.72 15.97 -4.25
CA TYR A 50 -11.39 14.97 -5.09
C TYR A 50 -12.68 14.41 -4.48
N CYS A 51 -13.12 14.95 -3.34
CA CYS A 51 -14.29 14.45 -2.64
C CYS A 51 -15.56 15.21 -3.02
N THR A 52 -16.65 14.46 -3.19
CA THR A 52 -18.00 15.02 -3.16
C THR A 52 -18.65 14.73 -1.80
N SER A 53 -19.84 15.28 -1.55
CA SER A 53 -20.60 15.00 -0.33
C SER A 53 -21.10 13.54 -0.21
N ASN A 54 -21.10 12.79 -1.31
CA ASN A 54 -21.64 11.43 -1.37
C ASN A 54 -20.59 10.37 -1.65
N THR A 55 -19.57 10.71 -2.44
CA THR A 55 -18.52 9.77 -2.85
C THR A 55 -17.16 10.45 -2.85
N CYS A 56 -16.13 9.70 -2.46
CA CYS A 56 -14.74 10.12 -2.60
C CYS A 56 -13.82 8.93 -2.83
N ASN A 57 -12.81 9.08 -3.68
CA ASN A 57 -11.75 8.11 -3.86
C ASN A 57 -10.41 8.81 -3.74
N LEU A 58 -9.54 8.28 -2.88
CA LEU A 58 -8.24 8.84 -2.55
C LEU A 58 -7.17 7.77 -2.62
N GLU A 59 -6.08 8.06 -3.30
CA GLU A 59 -4.85 7.30 -3.31
C GLU A 59 -3.76 8.15 -2.67
N ALA A 60 -3.26 7.75 -1.50
CA ALA A 60 -2.12 8.39 -0.86
C ALA A 60 -0.88 7.52 -1.04
N ASN A 61 0.11 8.01 -1.79
CA ASN A 61 1.41 7.37 -1.91
C ASN A 61 2.41 8.13 -1.04
N CYS A 62 2.83 7.52 0.06
CA CYS A 62 3.65 8.12 1.09
C CYS A 62 4.98 7.40 1.21
N SER A 63 6.04 8.16 1.44
CA SER A 63 7.38 7.64 1.64
C SER A 63 8.06 8.31 2.83
N PHE A 64 8.89 7.53 3.51
CA PHE A 64 9.83 7.96 4.52
C PHE A 64 11.25 7.64 4.05
N ASP A 65 12.15 8.63 4.11
CA ASP A 65 13.58 8.46 3.87
C ASP A 65 14.38 9.15 4.98
N ARG A 66 15.11 8.34 5.76
CA ARG A 66 15.92 8.80 6.89
C ARG A 66 17.10 9.68 6.48
N TYR A 67 17.62 9.49 5.26
CA TYR A 67 18.84 10.14 4.77
C TYR A 67 18.57 11.45 4.01
N GLN A 68 17.30 11.75 3.71
CA GLN A 68 16.91 13.07 3.22
C GLN A 68 17.31 14.16 4.24
N PRO A 69 17.94 15.27 3.78
CA PRO A 69 18.29 16.39 4.64
C PRO A 69 17.05 17.00 5.33
N SER A 70 17.28 17.71 6.43
CA SER A 70 16.24 18.14 7.38
C SER A 70 15.06 18.85 6.70
N GLY A 71 13.87 18.26 6.83
CA GLY A 71 12.59 18.89 6.47
C GLY A 71 11.72 18.09 5.51
N GLU A 72 12.29 17.19 4.71
CA GLU A 72 11.54 16.46 3.65
C GLU A 72 11.66 14.93 3.77
N LYS A 73 11.84 14.43 5.00
CA LYS A 73 11.93 12.99 5.25
C LYS A 73 10.64 12.25 4.94
N TYR A 74 9.51 12.94 5.05
CA TYR A 74 8.19 12.42 4.73
C TYR A 74 7.67 13.11 3.48
N LYS A 75 7.23 12.32 2.50
CA LYS A 75 6.65 12.83 1.28
C LYS A 75 5.42 12.00 0.93
N CYS A 76 4.28 12.66 0.83
CA CYS A 76 3.05 12.08 0.32
C CYS A 76 2.58 12.81 -0.95
N THR A 77 2.06 12.05 -1.90
CA THR A 77 1.31 12.57 -3.04
C THR A 77 -0.08 11.94 -3.05
N ILE A 78 -1.11 12.78 -3.14
CA ILE A 78 -2.51 12.35 -3.22
C ILE A 78 -2.95 12.31 -4.68
N ASN A 79 -3.56 11.20 -5.09
CA ASN A 79 -4.03 10.93 -6.44
C ASN A 79 -2.97 11.20 -7.53
N GLN A 80 -1.69 11.09 -7.17
CA GLN A 80 -0.54 11.39 -8.03
C GLN A 80 -0.47 12.85 -8.52
N GLU A 81 -1.28 13.74 -7.96
CA GLU A 81 -1.46 15.11 -8.43
C GLU A 81 -1.08 16.15 -7.37
N VAL A 82 -1.48 15.95 -6.10
CA VAL A 82 -1.26 16.93 -5.03
C VAL A 82 -0.10 16.48 -4.16
N THR A 83 0.99 17.25 -4.15
CA THR A 83 2.09 17.04 -3.19
C THR A 83 1.77 17.74 -1.88
N ILE A 84 1.81 16.98 -0.80
CA ILE A 84 1.49 17.46 0.54
C ILE A 84 2.75 18.00 1.22
N SER A 85 2.60 18.94 2.16
CA SER A 85 3.72 19.41 2.98
C SER A 85 4.36 18.25 3.75
N SER A 86 5.64 18.37 4.17
CA SER A 86 6.27 17.26 4.90
C SER A 86 5.61 16.99 6.26
N GLU A 87 5.07 18.02 6.94
CA GLU A 87 4.38 17.87 8.21
C GLU A 87 3.09 17.06 8.06
N SER A 88 2.23 17.48 7.13
CA SER A 88 1.01 16.76 6.78
C SER A 88 1.29 15.37 6.19
N SER A 89 2.37 15.22 5.43
CA SER A 89 2.82 13.92 4.92
C SER A 89 3.18 12.96 6.06
N LYS A 90 3.81 13.45 7.13
CA LYS A 90 4.13 12.65 8.31
C LYS A 90 2.85 12.16 9.00
N GLU A 91 1.85 13.02 9.17
CA GLU A 91 0.58 12.62 9.80
C GLU A 91 -0.14 11.52 9.01
N ILE A 92 -0.21 11.68 7.68
CA ILE A 92 -0.81 10.67 6.81
C ILE A 92 -0.01 9.37 6.88
N PHE A 93 1.32 9.45 6.77
CA PHE A 93 2.20 8.29 6.83
C PHE A 93 2.02 7.53 8.15
N ASP A 94 2.05 8.22 9.29
CA ASP A 94 1.88 7.61 10.61
C ASP A 94 0.49 6.97 10.74
N SER A 95 -0.55 7.59 10.20
CA SER A 95 -1.91 7.02 10.20
C SER A 95 -1.98 5.71 9.41
N ILE A 96 -1.36 5.66 8.22
CA ILE A 96 -1.30 4.45 7.39
C ILE A 96 -0.48 3.38 8.11
N PHE A 97 0.74 3.72 8.56
CA PHE A 97 1.67 2.79 9.19
C PHE A 97 1.08 2.15 10.46
N ASN A 98 0.41 2.93 11.30
CA ASN A 98 -0.16 2.42 12.56
C ASN A 98 -1.41 1.55 12.36
N ASN A 99 -2.08 1.66 11.20
CA ASN A 99 -3.28 0.86 10.90
C ASN A 99 -2.99 -0.36 10.04
N ALA A 100 -1.85 -0.37 9.34
CA ALA A 100 -1.42 -1.50 8.54
C ALA A 100 -0.78 -2.59 9.42
N LEU A 101 -1.24 -3.83 9.23
CA LEU A 101 -0.74 -5.04 9.88
C LEU A 101 0.25 -5.80 8.98
N SER A 102 0.30 -5.52 7.67
CA SER A 102 1.06 -6.26 6.67
C SER A 102 2.10 -5.45 5.88
N VAL A 103 2.24 -4.15 6.16
CA VAL A 103 3.19 -3.23 5.47
C VAL A 103 4.66 -3.45 5.79
N ASP A 104 4.99 -4.40 6.68
CA ASP A 104 6.39 -4.71 7.05
C ASP A 104 7.29 -5.03 5.83
N GLY A 105 6.71 -5.52 4.73
CA GLY A 105 7.44 -5.81 3.50
C GLY A 105 7.95 -4.58 2.72
N ASN A 106 7.33 -3.41 2.93
CA ASN A 106 7.65 -2.19 2.21
C ASN A 106 8.48 -1.19 3.02
N CYS A 107 8.92 -1.61 4.21
CA CYS A 107 9.60 -0.76 5.17
C CYS A 107 10.91 -1.39 5.66
N SER A 108 11.91 -0.55 5.83
CA SER A 108 13.21 -0.86 6.40
C SER A 108 13.51 0.18 7.49
N ALA A 109 14.62 -0.01 8.21
CA ALA A 109 15.04 0.94 9.25
C ALA A 109 15.37 2.36 8.74
N SER A 110 15.51 2.53 7.42
CA SER A 110 15.93 3.81 6.81
C SER A 110 14.99 4.31 5.72
N TYR A 111 14.20 3.44 5.10
CA TYR A 111 13.28 3.78 4.02
C TYR A 111 12.00 2.98 4.13
N CYS A 112 10.86 3.60 3.87
CA CYS A 112 9.56 2.92 3.87
C CYS A 112 8.63 3.60 2.87
N THR A 113 7.88 2.81 2.12
CA THR A 113 6.85 3.29 1.20
C THR A 113 5.53 2.65 1.55
N LEU A 114 4.49 3.46 1.64
CA LEU A 114 3.15 3.03 2.00
C LEU A 114 2.17 3.58 0.97
N LEU A 115 1.23 2.76 0.55
CA LEU A 115 0.14 3.15 -0.31
C LEU A 115 -1.19 2.93 0.42
N ALA A 116 -2.05 3.95 0.43
CA ALA A 116 -3.42 3.81 0.90
C ALA A 116 -4.39 4.15 -0.22
N LYS A 117 -5.26 3.22 -0.57
CA LYS A 117 -6.40 3.44 -1.47
C LYS A 117 -7.68 3.44 -0.66
N CYS A 118 -8.23 4.62 -0.43
CA CYS A 118 -9.43 4.79 0.36
C CYS A 118 -10.63 5.22 -0.50
N SER A 119 -11.80 4.70 -0.15
CA SER A 119 -13.08 5.05 -0.76
C SER A 119 -14.10 5.41 0.31
N TYR A 120 -14.89 6.43 0.02
CA TYR A 120 -16.09 6.81 0.75
C TYR A 120 -17.31 6.70 -0.18
N ASP A 121 -18.35 6.01 0.25
CA ASP A 121 -19.65 5.99 -0.44
C ASP A 121 -20.80 6.00 0.57
N ARG A 122 -21.56 7.11 0.60
CA ARG A 122 -22.70 7.28 1.50
C ARG A 122 -23.98 6.61 0.99
N ILE A 123 -24.12 6.45 -0.32
CA ILE A 123 -25.39 6.11 -0.98
C ILE A 123 -25.51 4.59 -1.13
N ASN A 124 -24.43 3.94 -1.58
CA ASN A 124 -24.50 2.54 -2.00
C ASN A 124 -23.96 1.55 -0.96
N ARG A 125 -23.49 2.03 0.21
CA ARG A 125 -22.91 1.17 1.26
C ARG A 125 -23.62 1.32 2.61
N ALA A 126 -23.62 0.22 3.36
CA ALA A 126 -24.06 0.21 4.76
C ALA A 126 -23.22 1.17 5.60
N GLN A 127 -23.76 1.64 6.73
CA GLN A 127 -23.14 2.71 7.53
C GLN A 127 -21.72 2.38 8.00
N ASP A 128 -21.46 1.14 8.34
CA ASP A 128 -20.19 0.55 8.78
C ASP A 128 -19.19 0.32 7.64
N GLU A 129 -19.67 0.29 6.39
CA GLU A 129 -18.86 0.06 5.18
C GLU A 129 -18.68 1.32 4.34
N ARG A 130 -19.18 2.47 4.81
CA ARG A 130 -19.07 3.74 4.07
C ARG A 130 -17.62 4.11 3.78
N PHE A 131 -16.71 3.76 4.67
CA PHE A 131 -15.27 3.97 4.53
C PHE A 131 -14.58 2.64 4.34
N ILE A 132 -13.80 2.52 3.28
CA ILE A 132 -12.97 1.35 3.01
C ILE A 132 -11.59 1.85 2.60
N CYS A 133 -10.54 1.28 3.19
CA CYS A 133 -9.17 1.54 2.79
C CYS A 133 -8.44 0.22 2.53
N GLU A 134 -7.69 0.15 1.44
CA GLU A 134 -6.73 -0.91 1.17
C GLU A 134 -5.33 -0.34 1.30
N LEU A 135 -4.52 -0.94 2.19
CA LEU A 135 -3.16 -0.49 2.48
C LEU A 135 -2.15 -1.47 1.88
N PHE A 136 -1.07 -0.95 1.31
CA PHE A 136 0.04 -1.72 0.75
C PHE A 136 1.36 -1.21 1.28
#